data_AF-A0AA88TGR3-F1
#
_entry.id   AF-A0AA88TGR3-F1
#
_cell.length_a   1.000
_cell.length_b   1.000
_cell.length_c   1.000
_cell.angle_alpha   90.00
_cell.angle_beta   90.00
_cell.angle_gamma   90.00
#
_symmetry.space_group_name_H-M   'P 1'
#
loop_
_entity.id
_entity.type
_entity.pdbx_description
1 polymer ?
#
loop_
_entity_poly.entity_id
_entity_poly.type
_entity_poly.pdbx_seq_one_letter_code
_entity_poly.pdbx_strand_id
1 'polypeptide(L)'
;MFASSFPDIKEHQNHPIFGKESKYISNIINKIKAGNRKSNADYHNLQALINTWKEEGCAVEYRPSQEEDDGSVVKILLCLQTPWQKRLMLLYGQHMCLLDETYRAGRNSLALYFLWVRTNVSYTSVGVFVTQTDTKEDIAEALKVFQRWNSGCNPSHVMVDFCEAEIGALEEVFKGSKVLLCDVHREKAWTEWTRKKDNGVTSQEEVLKLLQAIADSQTNEEFETNTVTLQQHPDWQSNEKLRSFVSTWLVHAEKWVTVFGNENVNVAVSKNKGVERQKDVLKNSHLKGHRNCSFSEILVAIIQYFLPRSYQK
;
A
#
# COMPACT_ATOMS: atom_id res chain seq x y z
N MET A 1 11.83 32.44 9.51
CA MET A 1 12.31 32.59 8.13
C MET A 1 13.05 31.32 7.74
N PHE A 2 12.39 30.37 7.09
CA PHE A 2 13.07 29.26 6.40
C PHE A 2 12.35 29.05 5.08
N ALA A 3 12.97 29.52 4.00
CA ALA A 3 12.58 29.22 2.64
C ALA A 3 13.18 27.84 2.31
N SER A 4 12.38 26.77 2.42
CA SER A 4 12.73 25.48 1.84
C SER A 4 12.56 25.59 0.32
N SER A 5 13.65 25.89 -0.38
CA SER A 5 13.68 25.87 -1.84
C SER A 5 13.49 24.44 -2.33
N PHE A 6 12.27 24.12 -2.78
CA PHE A 6 12.03 22.92 -3.57
C PHE A 6 12.80 23.06 -4.90
N PRO A 7 13.53 22.03 -5.37
CA PRO A 7 14.28 22.10 -6.62
C PRO A 7 13.35 22.29 -7.84
N ASP A 8 13.83 23.06 -8.82
CA ASP A 8 13.10 23.47 -10.03
C ASP A 8 12.88 22.28 -10.98
N ILE A 9 11.68 22.20 -11.56
CA ILE A 9 11.21 21.19 -12.54
C ILE A 9 12.18 21.03 -13.72
N LYS A 10 12.94 22.07 -14.06
CA LYS A 10 13.89 22.07 -15.18
C LYS A 10 15.07 21.11 -15.03
N GLU A 11 15.40 20.67 -13.81
CA GLU A 11 16.48 19.68 -13.59
C GLU A 11 16.13 18.26 -14.05
N HIS A 12 14.87 17.99 -14.41
CA HIS A 12 14.37 16.64 -14.68
C HIS A 12 14.18 16.29 -16.17
N GLN A 13 14.43 17.22 -17.10
CA GLN A 13 14.12 17.01 -18.53
C GLN A 13 15.17 16.19 -19.30
N ASN A 14 16.40 16.07 -18.79
CA ASN A 14 17.53 15.47 -19.53
C ASN A 14 18.01 14.10 -19.00
N HIS A 15 17.17 13.37 -18.26
CA HIS A 15 17.57 12.06 -17.71
C HIS A 15 17.56 10.97 -18.81
N PRO A 16 18.62 10.14 -18.95
CA PRO A 16 18.88 9.28 -20.12
C PRO A 16 17.89 8.11 -20.35
N ILE A 17 16.80 8.03 -19.59
CA ILE A 17 15.77 6.98 -19.76
C ILE A 17 14.81 7.33 -20.92
N PHE A 18 14.82 8.57 -21.41
CA PHE A 18 13.83 9.05 -22.38
C PHE A 18 14.42 9.25 -23.78
N GLY A 19 14.72 8.13 -24.45
CA GLY A 19 14.90 8.17 -25.90
C GLY A 19 15.69 7.01 -26.50
N LYS A 20 15.11 5.80 -26.57
CA LYS A 20 15.28 4.80 -27.67
C LYS A 20 14.74 3.38 -27.40
N GLU A 21 14.29 3.04 -26.19
CA GLU A 21 14.09 1.61 -25.81
C GLU A 21 12.70 0.99 -26.07
N SER A 22 11.72 1.76 -26.57
CA SER A 22 10.36 1.24 -26.85
C SER A 22 10.33 0.03 -27.81
N LYS A 23 11.31 -0.12 -28.70
CA LYS A 23 11.37 -1.22 -29.69
C LYS A 23 11.89 -2.54 -29.12
N TYR A 24 12.74 -2.52 -28.09
CA TYR A 24 13.31 -3.75 -27.52
C TYR A 24 12.29 -4.50 -26.67
N ILE A 25 11.47 -3.77 -25.91
CA ILE A 25 10.44 -4.31 -25.02
C ILE A 25 9.29 -4.96 -25.81
N SER A 26 8.91 -4.39 -26.96
CA SER A 26 7.94 -4.99 -27.90
C SER A 26 8.34 -6.40 -28.35
N ASN A 27 9.62 -6.63 -28.62
CA ASN A 27 10.14 -7.93 -29.05
C ASN A 27 10.12 -8.97 -27.91
N ILE A 28 10.33 -8.52 -26.67
CA ILE A 28 10.23 -9.36 -25.47
C ILE A 28 8.76 -9.76 -25.22
N ILE A 29 7.83 -8.83 -25.39
CA ILE A 29 6.37 -9.08 -25.30
C ILE A 29 5.92 -10.12 -26.32
N ASN A 30 6.44 -10.07 -27.55
CA ASN A 30 6.12 -11.06 -28.58
C ASN A 30 6.67 -12.46 -28.24
N LYS A 31 7.83 -12.55 -27.58
CA LYS A 31 8.38 -13.82 -27.08
C LYS A 31 7.58 -14.38 -25.90
N ILE A 32 7.18 -13.53 -24.95
CA ILE A 32 6.39 -13.94 -23.77
C ILE A 32 4.97 -14.36 -24.17
N LYS A 33 4.31 -13.59 -25.06
CA LYS A 33 2.98 -13.95 -25.60
C LYS A 33 2.98 -15.25 -26.41
N ALA A 34 4.10 -15.58 -27.06
CA ALA A 34 4.26 -16.82 -27.81
C ALA A 34 4.50 -18.04 -26.91
N GLY A 35 4.96 -17.86 -25.67
CA GLY A 35 5.28 -18.93 -24.73
C GLY A 35 4.31 -18.96 -23.55
N ASN A 36 3.09 -19.46 -23.74
CA ASN A 36 2.14 -19.60 -22.63
C ASN A 36 1.81 -21.08 -22.33
N ARG A 37 1.72 -21.37 -21.02
CA ARG A 37 1.14 -22.55 -20.32
C ARG A 37 2.09 -23.67 -19.85
N LYS A 38 2.69 -23.46 -18.66
CA LYS A 38 3.01 -24.42 -17.58
C LYS A 38 3.71 -23.65 -16.43
N SER A 39 3.62 -24.12 -15.17
CA SER A 39 4.26 -23.46 -14.01
C SER A 39 5.76 -23.18 -14.23
N ASN A 40 6.47 -24.10 -14.88
CA ASN A 40 7.88 -23.93 -15.24
C ASN A 40 8.11 -22.77 -16.24
N ALA A 41 7.18 -22.52 -17.16
CA ALA A 41 7.31 -21.41 -18.12
C ALA A 41 7.13 -20.06 -17.45
N ASP A 42 6.22 -19.95 -16.46
CA ASP A 42 6.02 -18.71 -15.69
C ASP A 42 7.25 -18.39 -14.83
N TYR A 43 7.86 -19.42 -14.23
CA TYR A 43 9.13 -19.28 -13.51
C TYR A 43 10.26 -18.78 -14.42
N HIS A 44 10.45 -19.40 -15.59
CA HIS A 44 11.47 -18.96 -16.54
C HIS A 44 11.23 -17.52 -17.04
N ASN A 45 9.97 -17.15 -17.29
CA ASN A 45 9.61 -15.80 -17.69
C ASN A 45 9.92 -14.78 -16.58
N LEU A 46 9.59 -15.12 -15.33
CA LEU A 46 9.88 -14.25 -14.19
C LEU A 46 11.38 -14.10 -13.95
N GLN A 47 12.15 -15.20 -14.06
CA GLN A 47 13.61 -15.14 -13.94
C GLN A 47 14.24 -14.26 -15.03
N ALA A 48 13.73 -14.34 -16.26
CA ALA A 48 14.17 -13.46 -17.34
C ALA A 48 13.87 -11.99 -17.03
N LEU A 49 12.66 -11.67 -16.54
CA LEU A 49 12.30 -10.30 -16.14
C LEU A 49 13.20 -9.77 -15.01
N ILE A 50 13.50 -10.60 -14.02
CA ILE A 50 14.37 -10.22 -12.90
C ILE A 50 15.78 -9.89 -13.40
N ASN A 51 16.32 -10.70 -14.31
CA ASN A 51 17.64 -10.45 -14.89
C ASN A 51 17.64 -9.13 -15.64
N THR A 52 16.61 -8.85 -16.45
CA THR A 52 16.45 -7.56 -17.13
C THR A 52 16.39 -6.40 -16.15
N TRP A 53 15.58 -6.48 -15.09
CA TRP A 53 15.51 -5.39 -14.10
C TRP A 53 16.83 -5.14 -13.39
N LYS A 54 17.61 -6.19 -13.12
CA LYS A 54 18.96 -6.05 -12.56
C LYS A 54 19.92 -5.37 -13.55
N GLU A 55 19.85 -5.71 -14.84
CA GLU A 55 20.63 -5.05 -15.90
C GLU A 55 20.25 -3.56 -16.04
N GLU A 56 18.98 -3.22 -15.85
CA GLU A 56 18.47 -1.84 -15.84
C GLU A 56 18.82 -1.07 -14.53
N GLY A 57 19.54 -1.72 -13.59
CA GLY A 57 19.97 -1.11 -12.33
C GLY A 57 18.90 -1.07 -11.23
N CYS A 58 17.78 -1.78 -11.39
CA CYS A 58 16.78 -1.91 -10.34
C CYS A 58 17.31 -2.75 -9.17
N ALA A 59 16.92 -2.39 -7.96
CA ALA A 59 17.08 -3.25 -6.80
C ALA A 59 15.98 -4.33 -6.84
N VAL A 60 16.39 -5.60 -6.86
CA VAL A 60 15.48 -6.75 -6.94
C VAL A 60 15.91 -7.81 -5.93
N GLU A 61 15.00 -8.21 -5.06
CA GLU A 61 15.14 -9.38 -4.20
C GLU A 61 14.04 -10.35 -4.59
N TYR A 62 14.43 -11.56 -5.02
CA TYR A 62 13.50 -12.57 -5.45
C TYR A 62 13.87 -13.93 -4.87
N ARG A 63 12.90 -14.55 -4.23
CA ARG A 63 12.94 -15.92 -3.75
C ARG A 63 11.72 -16.65 -4.29
N PRO A 64 11.86 -17.67 -5.15
CA PRO A 64 10.73 -18.48 -5.60
C PRO A 64 10.18 -19.35 -4.47
N SER A 65 8.93 -19.77 -4.59
CA SER A 65 8.41 -20.80 -3.69
C SER A 65 8.95 -22.17 -4.08
N GLN A 66 9.44 -22.93 -3.10
CA GLN A 66 10.03 -24.26 -3.28
C GLN A 66 9.65 -25.14 -2.09
N GLU A 67 9.38 -26.42 -2.36
CA GLU A 67 9.23 -27.44 -1.31
C GLU A 67 10.61 -28.05 -1.04
N GLU A 68 10.99 -28.08 0.23
CA GLU A 68 12.26 -28.62 0.70
C GLU A 68 12.12 -30.13 0.98
N ASP A 69 13.25 -30.83 1.09
CA ASP A 69 13.28 -32.27 1.31
C ASP A 69 12.59 -32.72 2.61
N ASP A 70 12.46 -31.82 3.60
CA ASP A 70 11.77 -32.05 4.87
C ASP A 70 10.25 -31.78 4.82
N GLY A 71 9.72 -31.43 3.64
CA GLY A 71 8.32 -31.09 3.41
C GLY A 71 7.96 -29.66 3.82
N SER A 72 8.92 -28.85 4.28
CA SER A 72 8.70 -27.42 4.50
C SER A 72 8.63 -26.68 3.15
N VAL A 73 7.89 -25.56 3.12
CA VAL A 73 7.73 -24.76 1.91
C VAL A 73 8.40 -23.41 2.12
N VAL A 74 9.45 -23.14 1.36
CA VAL A 74 10.01 -21.81 1.19
C VAL A 74 8.97 -20.94 0.49
N LYS A 75 8.62 -19.82 1.11
CA LYS A 75 7.62 -18.89 0.60
C LYS A 75 8.19 -17.98 -0.47
N ILE A 76 7.38 -17.70 -1.50
CA ILE A 76 7.72 -16.71 -2.52
C ILE A 76 7.84 -15.31 -1.90
N LEU A 77 8.90 -14.61 -2.27
CA LEU A 77 9.13 -13.19 -1.99
C LEU A 77 9.61 -12.51 -3.27
N LEU A 78 9.01 -11.38 -3.61
CA LEU A 78 9.54 -10.48 -4.62
C LEU A 78 9.51 -9.06 -4.07
N CYS A 79 10.65 -8.39 -4.04
CA CYS A 79 10.76 -6.95 -3.82
C CYS A 79 11.38 -6.32 -5.05
N LEU A 80 10.85 -5.16 -5.45
CA LEU A 80 11.36 -4.40 -6.58
C LEU A 80 11.37 -2.91 -6.25
N GLN A 81 12.50 -2.27 -6.51
CA GLN A 81 12.64 -0.83 -6.46
C GLN A 81 13.54 -0.36 -7.60
N THR A 82 12.97 0.45 -8.50
CA THR A 82 13.76 1.09 -9.57
C THR A 82 14.67 2.21 -9.01
N PRO A 83 15.72 2.64 -9.73
CA PRO A 83 16.60 3.73 -9.28
C PRO A 83 15.86 5.03 -8.95
N TRP A 84 14.85 5.38 -9.75
CA TRP A 84 14.07 6.60 -9.53
C TRP A 84 13.15 6.48 -8.32
N GLN A 85 12.55 5.31 -8.09
CA GLN A 85 11.75 5.04 -6.89
C GLN A 85 12.59 5.17 -5.62
N LYS A 86 13.80 4.63 -5.64
CA LYS A 86 14.77 4.79 -4.55
C LYS A 86 15.11 6.27 -4.33
N ARG A 87 15.37 7.03 -5.39
CA ARG A 87 15.59 8.48 -5.29
C ARG A 87 14.40 9.20 -4.65
N LEU A 88 13.16 8.92 -5.08
CA LEU A 88 11.96 9.53 -4.51
C LEU A 88 11.73 9.14 -3.05
N MET A 89 12.01 7.89 -2.68
CA MET A 89 11.94 7.43 -1.29
C MET A 89 12.88 8.22 -0.39
N LEU A 90 14.10 8.49 -0.85
CA LEU A 90 15.08 9.30 -0.11
C LEU A 90 14.69 10.78 -0.02
N LEU A 91 14.05 11.33 -1.06
CA LEU A 91 13.64 12.75 -1.10
C LEU A 91 12.36 13.02 -0.30
N TYR A 92 11.37 12.13 -0.39
CA TYR A 92 10.00 12.38 0.10
C TYR A 92 9.54 11.43 1.21
N GLY A 93 10.20 10.28 1.38
CA GLY A 93 9.76 9.24 2.31
C GLY A 93 10.02 9.53 3.79
N GLN A 94 10.86 10.53 4.11
CA GLN A 94 11.26 10.82 5.50
C GLN A 94 10.09 11.27 6.38
N HIS A 95 9.11 11.99 5.82
CA HIS A 95 7.99 12.47 6.61
C HIS A 95 6.88 11.43 6.68
N MET A 96 6.45 10.92 5.52
CA MET A 96 5.35 9.97 5.44
C MET A 96 5.56 8.97 4.30
N CYS A 97 5.45 7.69 4.64
CA CYS A 97 5.30 6.60 3.68
C CYS A 97 3.90 6.00 3.84
N LEU A 98 3.37 5.36 2.80
CA LEU A 98 2.10 4.64 2.87
C LEU A 98 2.31 3.21 2.37
N LEU A 99 1.81 2.25 3.12
CA LEU A 99 1.73 0.85 2.72
C LEU A 99 0.31 0.52 2.29
N ASP A 100 0.20 -0.25 1.21
CA ASP A 100 -1.10 -0.50 0.64
C ASP A 100 -1.18 -1.82 -0.14
N GLU A 101 -2.08 -2.72 0.27
CA GLU A 101 -2.42 -3.94 -0.47
C GLU A 101 -3.39 -3.62 -1.60
N THR A 102 -2.94 -3.79 -2.85
CA THR A 102 -3.79 -3.46 -4.00
C THR A 102 -4.59 -4.64 -4.49
N TYR A 103 -3.98 -5.82 -4.60
CA TYR A 103 -4.55 -6.89 -5.40
C TYR A 103 -4.01 -8.26 -4.96
N ARG A 104 -4.89 -9.26 -4.96
CA ARG A 104 -4.47 -10.66 -4.94
C ARG A 104 -4.22 -11.11 -6.38
N ALA A 105 -2.94 -11.23 -6.73
CA ALA A 105 -2.47 -11.48 -8.08
C ALA A 105 -2.56 -12.96 -8.47
N GLY A 106 -3.19 -13.22 -9.61
CA GLY A 106 -3.17 -14.49 -10.33
C GLY A 106 -4.02 -15.58 -9.69
N ARG A 107 -3.87 -16.81 -10.19
CA ARG A 107 -4.60 -17.99 -9.69
C ARG A 107 -4.22 -18.42 -8.26
N ASN A 108 -3.07 -17.95 -7.79
CA ASN A 108 -2.51 -18.31 -6.48
C ASN A 108 -2.79 -17.26 -5.41
N SER A 109 -3.56 -16.21 -5.71
CA SER A 109 -4.00 -15.17 -4.76
C SER A 109 -2.86 -14.49 -3.97
N LEU A 110 -1.71 -14.26 -4.62
CA LEU A 110 -0.53 -13.65 -3.99
C LEU A 110 -0.80 -12.19 -3.64
N ALA A 111 -0.48 -11.76 -2.42
CA ALA A 111 -0.71 -10.40 -1.97
C ALA A 111 0.31 -9.44 -2.59
N LEU A 112 -0.19 -8.41 -3.30
CA LEU A 112 0.62 -7.39 -3.96
C LEU A 112 0.52 -6.06 -3.21
N TYR A 113 1.67 -5.60 -2.73
CA TYR A 113 1.80 -4.39 -1.95
C TYR A 113 2.56 -3.31 -2.70
N PHE A 114 2.18 -2.07 -2.41
CA PHE A 114 2.87 -0.88 -2.89
C PHE A 114 3.30 -0.02 -1.72
N LEU A 115 4.51 0.52 -1.80
CA LEU A 115 4.95 1.63 -0.97
C LEU A 115 4.72 2.93 -1.73
N TRP A 116 4.13 3.92 -1.08
CA TRP A 116 3.83 5.22 -1.66
C TRP A 116 4.45 6.35 -0.86
N VAL A 117 4.79 7.44 -1.54
CA VAL A 117 5.12 8.72 -0.92
C VAL A 117 4.33 9.84 -1.57
N ARG A 118 4.12 10.91 -0.82
CA ARG A 118 3.60 12.16 -1.37
C ARG A 118 4.75 13.01 -1.91
N THR A 119 4.73 13.27 -3.21
CA THR A 119 5.62 14.25 -3.86
C THR A 119 5.00 15.64 -3.83
N ASN A 120 5.69 16.62 -4.41
CA ASN A 120 5.17 17.97 -4.62
C ASN A 120 3.95 18.04 -5.56
N VAL A 121 3.76 17.06 -6.45
CA VAL A 121 2.68 17.07 -7.46
C VAL A 121 1.60 16.03 -7.15
N SER A 122 1.99 14.83 -6.72
CA SER A 122 1.05 13.71 -6.55
C SER A 122 1.61 12.63 -5.62
N TYR A 123 0.81 11.60 -5.37
CA TYR A 123 1.29 10.36 -4.75
C TYR A 123 1.92 9.45 -5.79
N THR A 124 3.06 8.87 -5.46
CA THR A 124 3.83 8.03 -6.39
C THR A 124 4.32 6.77 -5.67
N SER A 125 4.24 5.63 -6.36
CA SER A 125 4.76 4.37 -5.82
C SER A 125 6.28 4.38 -5.86
N VAL A 126 6.90 4.11 -4.73
CA VAL A 126 8.36 4.06 -4.51
C VAL A 126 8.87 2.66 -4.21
N GLY A 127 8.03 1.65 -4.36
CA GLY A 127 8.39 0.26 -4.13
C GLY A 127 7.19 -0.65 -4.35
N VAL A 128 7.47 -1.86 -4.79
CA VAL A 128 6.47 -2.91 -4.97
C VAL A 128 7.01 -4.20 -4.36
N PHE A 129 6.16 -4.93 -3.64
CA PHE A 129 6.49 -6.28 -3.24
C PHE A 129 5.31 -7.24 -3.28
N VAL A 130 5.66 -8.52 -3.34
CA VAL A 130 4.73 -9.64 -3.32
C VAL A 130 5.18 -10.64 -2.27
N THR A 131 4.25 -11.06 -1.45
CA THR A 131 4.42 -12.14 -0.47
C THR A 131 3.47 -13.29 -0.77
N GLN A 132 3.83 -14.49 -0.32
CA GLN A 132 2.95 -15.66 -0.43
C GLN A 132 1.75 -15.56 0.52
N THR A 133 1.98 -15.07 1.73
CA THR A 133 0.94 -14.86 2.74
C THR A 133 0.95 -13.41 3.23
N ASP A 134 -0.15 -13.00 3.83
CA ASP A 134 -0.41 -11.69 4.44
C ASP A 134 -0.11 -11.70 5.94
N THR A 135 0.78 -12.58 6.38
CA THR A 135 1.23 -12.64 7.78
C THR A 135 2.16 -11.48 8.10
N LYS A 136 2.18 -11.08 9.37
CA LYS A 136 3.06 -10.02 9.88
C LYS A 136 4.52 -10.30 9.51
N GLU A 137 4.96 -11.55 9.64
CA GLU A 137 6.33 -11.98 9.42
C GLU A 137 6.75 -11.83 7.96
N ASP A 138 5.90 -12.27 7.02
CA ASP A 138 6.17 -12.17 5.58
C ASP A 138 6.19 -10.70 5.12
N ILE A 139 5.28 -9.87 5.63
CA ILE A 139 5.24 -8.43 5.33
C ILE A 139 6.49 -7.75 5.91
N ALA A 140 6.86 -8.06 7.15
CA ALA A 140 8.05 -7.51 7.80
C ALA A 140 9.34 -7.91 7.08
N GLU A 141 9.43 -9.15 6.55
CA GLU A 141 10.56 -9.59 5.72
C GLU A 141 10.71 -8.69 4.50
N ALA A 142 9.63 -8.47 3.73
CA ALA A 142 9.65 -7.61 2.56
C ALA A 142 10.02 -6.15 2.91
N LEU A 143 9.46 -5.60 3.99
CA LEU A 143 9.75 -4.24 4.43
C LEU A 143 11.22 -4.07 4.87
N LYS A 144 11.83 -5.09 5.50
CA LYS A 144 13.27 -5.11 5.84
C LYS A 144 14.13 -5.02 4.59
N VAL A 145 13.72 -5.62 3.47
CA VAL A 145 14.41 -5.44 2.18
C VAL A 145 14.45 -3.96 1.78
N PHE A 146 13.30 -3.28 1.80
CA PHE A 146 13.23 -1.85 1.48
C PHE A 146 14.01 -0.99 2.46
N GLN A 147 13.97 -1.31 3.76
CA GLN A 147 14.77 -0.60 4.76
C GLN A 147 16.27 -0.71 4.46
N ARG A 148 16.77 -1.91 4.10
CA ARG A 148 18.18 -2.10 3.69
C ARG A 148 18.53 -1.31 2.43
N TRP A 149 17.66 -1.32 1.43
CA TRP A 149 17.88 -0.57 0.19
C TRP A 149 17.86 0.94 0.39
N ASN A 150 17.16 1.42 1.42
CA ASN A 150 16.93 2.84 1.71
C ASN A 150 17.45 3.21 3.10
N SER A 151 18.66 2.77 3.47
CA SER A 151 19.23 2.94 4.83
C SER A 151 19.30 4.39 5.33
N GLY A 152 19.25 5.37 4.43
CA GLY A 152 19.16 6.80 4.78
C GLY A 152 17.76 7.31 5.08
N CYS A 153 16.71 6.48 4.96
CA CYS A 153 15.31 6.87 5.12
C CYS A 153 14.63 6.04 6.22
N ASN A 154 14.15 6.73 7.26
CA ASN A 154 13.28 6.15 8.27
C ASN A 154 12.06 7.08 8.42
N PRO A 155 10.90 6.75 7.81
CA PRO A 155 9.75 7.63 7.80
C PRO A 155 9.31 8.01 9.21
N SER A 156 9.05 9.29 9.50
CA SER A 156 8.52 9.68 10.81
C SER A 156 7.12 9.11 11.05
N HIS A 157 6.35 8.93 9.99
CA HIS A 157 5.01 8.36 10.01
C HIS A 157 4.87 7.35 8.87
N VAL A 158 4.11 6.29 9.11
CA VAL A 158 3.65 5.37 8.06
C VAL A 158 2.14 5.27 8.13
N MET A 159 1.47 5.41 6.99
CA MET A 159 0.04 5.19 6.88
C MET A 159 -0.25 3.80 6.32
N VAL A 160 -1.29 3.17 6.83
CA VAL A 160 -1.70 1.82 6.46
C VAL A 160 -3.20 1.65 6.57
N ASP A 161 -3.74 0.59 5.97
CA ASP A 161 -5.12 0.20 6.18
C ASP A 161 -5.26 -0.48 7.54
N PHE A 162 -6.50 -0.66 8.01
CA PHE A 162 -6.67 -1.40 9.25
C PHE A 162 -6.47 -2.91 9.00
N CYS A 163 -5.21 -3.33 9.14
CA CYS A 163 -4.76 -4.70 9.10
C CYS A 163 -3.70 -4.93 10.19
N GLU A 164 -4.01 -5.78 11.17
CA GLU A 164 -3.10 -6.09 12.29
C GLU A 164 -1.72 -6.58 11.82
N ALA A 165 -1.69 -7.41 10.76
CA ALA A 165 -0.45 -7.93 10.22
C ALA A 165 0.43 -6.82 9.63
N GLU A 166 -0.17 -5.88 8.89
CA GLU A 166 0.55 -4.74 8.32
C GLU A 166 0.99 -3.76 9.40
N ILE A 167 0.11 -3.43 10.36
CA ILE A 167 0.42 -2.56 11.50
C ILE A 167 1.61 -3.13 12.26
N GLY A 168 1.53 -4.40 12.66
CA GLY A 168 2.59 -5.06 13.42
C GLY A 168 3.91 -5.15 12.64
N ALA A 169 3.86 -5.37 11.33
CA ALA A 169 5.05 -5.42 10.49
C ALA A 169 5.73 -4.04 10.39
N LEU A 170 4.95 -2.98 10.22
CA LEU A 170 5.45 -1.61 10.17
C LEU A 170 6.08 -1.18 11.50
N GLU A 171 5.44 -1.48 12.63
CA GLU A 171 5.96 -1.17 13.96
C GLU A 171 7.25 -1.94 14.28
N GLU A 172 7.38 -3.17 13.77
CA GLU A 172 8.60 -3.97 13.95
C GLU A 172 9.78 -3.43 13.12
N VAL A 173 9.53 -3.09 11.86
CA VAL A 173 10.59 -2.71 10.90
C VAL A 173 11.01 -1.27 11.08
N PHE A 174 10.05 -0.34 11.14
CA PHE A 174 10.32 1.09 11.23
C PHE A 174 10.20 1.57 12.67
N LYS A 175 11.13 1.11 13.51
CA LYS A 175 11.18 1.51 14.92
C LYS A 175 11.30 3.02 15.05
N GLY A 176 10.43 3.62 15.87
CA GLY A 176 10.35 5.06 16.09
C GLY A 176 9.42 5.81 15.13
N SER A 177 8.92 5.14 14.09
CA SER A 177 7.86 5.68 13.22
C SER A 177 6.50 5.55 13.89
N LYS A 178 5.63 6.55 13.70
CA LYS A 178 4.23 6.45 14.12
C LYS A 178 3.40 5.80 13.02
N VAL A 179 2.72 4.69 13.32
CA VAL A 179 1.78 4.05 12.39
C VAL A 179 0.39 4.68 12.54
N LEU A 180 -0.17 5.15 11.42
CA LEU A 180 -1.47 5.80 11.33
C LEU A 180 -2.41 5.00 10.41
N LEU A 181 -3.70 4.98 10.73
CA LEU A 181 -4.68 4.36 9.84
C LEU A 181 -5.17 5.35 8.78
N CYS A 182 -5.42 4.85 7.58
CA CYS A 182 -5.93 5.65 6.48
C CYS A 182 -7.41 6.06 6.71
N ASP A 183 -7.68 7.36 6.75
CA ASP A 183 -9.05 7.90 6.89
C ASP A 183 -9.99 7.39 5.78
N VAL A 184 -9.51 7.32 4.53
CA VAL A 184 -10.35 6.92 3.40
C VAL A 184 -10.81 5.47 3.53
N HIS A 185 -9.90 4.58 3.94
CA HIS A 185 -10.24 3.17 4.14
C HIS A 185 -11.02 2.95 5.43
N ARG A 186 -10.75 3.72 6.49
CA ARG A 186 -11.57 3.75 7.71
C ARG A 186 -13.02 4.10 7.40
N GLU A 187 -13.26 5.24 6.73
CA GLU A 187 -14.61 5.68 6.35
C GLU A 187 -15.33 4.67 5.46
N LYS A 188 -14.60 4.08 4.50
CA LYS A 188 -15.15 3.04 3.63
C LYS A 188 -15.52 1.80 4.42
N ALA A 189 -14.64 1.30 5.28
CA ALA A 189 -14.88 0.12 6.10
C ALA A 189 -16.07 0.32 7.04
N TRP A 190 -16.16 1.48 7.71
CA TRP A 190 -17.31 1.84 8.53
C TRP A 190 -18.59 1.90 7.72
N THR A 191 -18.57 2.56 6.56
CA THR A 191 -19.74 2.68 5.68
C THR A 191 -20.22 1.32 5.17
N GLU A 192 -19.32 0.47 4.69
CA GLU A 192 -19.66 -0.85 4.16
C GLU A 192 -20.19 -1.77 5.26
N TRP A 193 -19.55 -1.75 6.45
CA TRP A 193 -19.96 -2.58 7.57
C TRP A 193 -21.32 -2.14 8.13
N THR A 194 -21.53 -0.84 8.37
CA THR A 194 -22.80 -0.33 8.93
C THR A 194 -23.98 -0.51 7.99
N ARG A 195 -23.76 -0.43 6.66
CA ARG A 195 -24.81 -0.61 5.64
C ARG A 195 -25.22 -2.06 5.41
N LYS A 196 -24.41 -3.03 5.82
CA LYS A 196 -24.71 -4.45 5.64
C LYS A 196 -25.88 -4.85 6.55
N LYS A 197 -27.01 -5.23 5.94
CA LYS A 197 -28.25 -5.58 6.68
C LYS A 197 -28.03 -6.63 7.78
N ASP A 198 -27.18 -7.63 7.51
CA ASP A 198 -26.88 -8.72 8.46
C ASP A 198 -26.18 -8.25 9.75
N ASN A 199 -25.64 -7.02 9.73
CA ASN A 199 -25.02 -6.40 10.89
C ASN A 199 -26.03 -5.70 11.80
N GLY A 200 -27.29 -5.53 11.38
CA GLY A 200 -28.40 -5.12 12.25
C GLY A 200 -28.35 -3.69 12.77
N VAL A 201 -27.63 -2.78 12.10
CA VAL A 201 -27.63 -1.36 12.44
C VAL A 201 -28.86 -0.70 11.81
N THR A 202 -29.73 -0.14 12.64
CA THR A 202 -31.00 0.46 12.18
C THR A 202 -30.82 1.93 11.78
N SER A 203 -30.16 2.73 12.61
CA SER A 203 -29.85 4.15 12.33
C SER A 203 -28.45 4.30 11.71
N GLN A 204 -28.27 3.73 10.52
CA GLN A 204 -26.95 3.67 9.84
C GLN A 204 -26.27 5.05 9.72
N GLU A 205 -27.01 6.08 9.31
CA GLU A 205 -26.46 7.44 9.13
C GLU A 205 -26.07 8.09 10.45
N GLU A 206 -26.84 7.88 11.52
CA GLU A 206 -26.58 8.46 12.84
C GLU A 206 -25.36 7.81 13.47
N VAL A 207 -25.26 6.47 13.40
CA VAL A 207 -24.09 5.72 13.86
C VAL A 207 -22.83 6.15 13.12
N LEU A 208 -22.89 6.33 11.79
CA LEU A 208 -21.74 6.81 11.02
C LEU A 208 -21.31 8.23 11.44
N LYS A 209 -22.25 9.14 11.66
CA LYS A 209 -21.94 10.50 12.14
C LYS A 209 -21.28 10.47 13.52
N LEU A 210 -21.71 9.58 14.41
CA LEU A 210 -21.10 9.43 15.73
C LEU A 210 -19.68 8.88 15.64
N LEU A 211 -19.42 7.91 14.76
CA LEU A 211 -18.06 7.40 14.50
C LEU A 211 -17.15 8.49 13.92
N GLN A 212 -17.66 9.31 13.01
CA GLN A 212 -16.94 10.47 12.47
C GLN A 212 -16.64 11.51 13.54
N ALA A 213 -17.60 11.82 14.42
CA ALA A 213 -17.37 12.73 15.55
C ALA A 213 -16.27 12.24 16.48
N ILE A 214 -16.20 10.93 16.75
CA ILE A 214 -15.10 10.33 17.50
C ILE A 214 -13.76 10.56 16.77
N ALA A 215 -13.69 10.31 15.46
CA ALA A 215 -12.45 10.52 14.68
C ALA A 215 -11.98 11.97 14.64
N ASP A 216 -12.93 12.90 14.55
CA ASP A 216 -12.68 14.33 14.41
C ASP A 216 -12.49 15.05 15.75
N SER A 217 -12.48 14.32 16.88
CA SER A 217 -12.30 14.89 18.21
C SER A 217 -10.93 15.58 18.32
N GLN A 218 -10.93 16.84 18.75
CA GLN A 218 -9.75 17.71 18.88
C GLN A 218 -9.18 17.71 20.30
N THR A 219 -9.96 17.25 21.28
CA THR A 219 -9.55 17.15 22.69
C THR A 219 -9.89 15.77 23.27
N ASN A 220 -9.23 15.39 24.37
CA ASN A 220 -9.54 14.14 25.07
C ASN A 220 -10.97 14.16 25.62
N GLU A 221 -11.43 15.32 26.08
CA GLU A 221 -12.81 15.50 26.56
C GLU A 221 -13.84 15.31 25.43
N GLU A 222 -13.57 15.84 24.24
CA GLU A 222 -14.42 15.59 23.05
C GLU A 222 -14.43 14.12 22.67
N PHE A 223 -13.27 13.46 22.67
CA PHE A 223 -13.15 12.03 22.35
C PHE A 223 -13.95 11.16 23.32
N GLU A 224 -13.80 11.41 24.62
CA GLU A 224 -14.56 10.71 25.66
C GLU A 224 -16.06 10.98 25.53
N THR A 225 -16.46 12.24 25.35
CA THR A 225 -17.87 12.64 25.22
C THR A 225 -18.53 12.01 23.99
N ASN A 226 -17.87 12.05 22.83
CA ASN A 226 -18.38 11.45 21.60
C ASN A 226 -18.46 9.93 21.71
N THR A 227 -17.50 9.29 22.39
CA THR A 227 -17.54 7.86 22.67
C THR A 227 -18.71 7.48 23.58
N VAL A 228 -18.93 8.22 24.66
CA VAL A 228 -20.09 8.02 25.55
C VAL A 228 -21.40 8.24 24.81
N THR A 229 -21.47 9.22 23.92
CA THR A 229 -22.66 9.51 23.12
C THR A 229 -23.00 8.34 22.19
N LEU A 230 -22.00 7.77 21.50
CA LEU A 230 -22.19 6.53 20.73
C LEU A 230 -22.66 5.38 21.62
N GLN A 231 -22.07 5.24 22.82
CA GLN A 231 -22.44 4.18 23.74
C GLN A 231 -23.88 4.29 24.24
N GLN A 232 -24.44 5.49 24.34
CA GLN A 232 -25.84 5.71 24.74
C GLN A 232 -26.84 5.47 23.59
N HIS A 233 -26.37 5.37 22.35
CA HIS A 233 -27.24 5.20 21.19
C HIS A 233 -28.00 3.84 21.21
N PRO A 234 -29.29 3.77 20.80
CA PRO A 234 -30.08 2.54 20.84
C PRO A 234 -29.45 1.36 20.08
N ASP A 235 -28.86 1.61 18.90
CA ASP A 235 -28.14 0.57 18.16
C ASP A 235 -26.93 0.06 18.96
N TRP A 236 -26.19 0.91 19.68
CA TRP A 236 -25.08 0.44 20.49
C TRP A 236 -25.54 -0.47 21.63
N GLN A 237 -26.60 -0.08 22.33
CA GLN A 237 -27.14 -0.82 23.47
C GLN A 237 -27.69 -2.19 23.07
N SER A 238 -28.38 -2.26 21.93
CA SER A 238 -29.06 -3.47 21.47
C SER A 238 -28.21 -4.38 20.57
N ASN A 239 -27.14 -3.87 19.94
CA ASN A 239 -26.38 -4.60 18.92
C ASN A 239 -24.96 -4.98 19.36
N GLU A 240 -24.78 -6.25 19.72
CA GLU A 240 -23.47 -6.79 20.11
C GLU A 240 -22.44 -6.76 18.96
N LYS A 241 -22.88 -6.97 17.71
CA LYS A 241 -21.98 -6.93 16.55
C LYS A 241 -21.40 -5.53 16.36
N LEU A 242 -22.22 -4.48 16.56
CA LEU A 242 -21.76 -3.10 16.48
C LEU A 242 -20.71 -2.81 17.55
N ARG A 243 -20.98 -3.22 18.80
CA ARG A 243 -20.01 -3.06 19.90
C ARG A 243 -18.70 -3.77 19.60
N SER A 244 -18.77 -5.02 19.16
CA SER A 244 -17.59 -5.81 18.79
C SER A 244 -16.79 -5.14 17.67
N PHE A 245 -17.46 -4.76 16.59
CA PHE A 245 -16.83 -4.08 15.45
C PHE A 245 -16.18 -2.75 15.84
N VAL A 246 -16.88 -1.87 16.56
CA VAL A 246 -16.32 -0.57 16.94
C VAL A 246 -15.19 -0.74 17.96
N SER A 247 -15.28 -1.72 18.86
CA SER A 247 -14.23 -1.99 19.84
C SER A 247 -12.91 -2.36 19.16
N THR A 248 -12.92 -3.09 18.03
CA THR A 248 -11.68 -3.37 17.30
C THR A 248 -11.03 -2.10 16.76
N TRP A 249 -11.80 -1.05 16.43
CA TRP A 249 -11.22 0.24 16.04
C TRP A 249 -10.74 1.07 17.24
N LEU A 250 -11.51 1.09 18.33
CA LEU A 250 -11.21 1.92 19.51
C LEU A 250 -9.92 1.51 20.21
N VAL A 251 -9.55 0.22 20.20
CA VAL A 251 -8.25 -0.21 20.75
C VAL A 251 -7.05 0.40 20.01
N HIS A 252 -7.25 0.91 18.78
CA HIS A 252 -6.26 1.63 18.00
C HIS A 252 -6.59 3.11 17.83
N ALA A 253 -7.41 3.71 18.70
CA ALA A 253 -7.85 5.12 18.61
C ALA A 253 -6.68 6.10 18.38
N GLU A 254 -5.54 5.87 19.05
CA GLU A 254 -4.33 6.69 18.90
C GLU A 254 -3.78 6.77 17.47
N LYS A 255 -4.14 5.81 16.60
CA LYS A 255 -3.67 5.74 15.21
C LYS A 255 -4.56 6.47 14.22
N TRP A 256 -5.76 6.91 14.61
CA TRP A 256 -6.75 7.46 13.67
C TRP A 256 -7.61 8.60 14.19
N VAL A 257 -7.61 8.88 15.50
CA VAL A 257 -8.33 10.03 16.06
C VAL A 257 -7.44 11.26 16.05
N THR A 258 -8.01 12.40 15.67
CA THR A 258 -7.29 13.65 15.45
C THR A 258 -6.53 14.14 16.70
N VAL A 259 -7.12 14.06 17.89
CA VAL A 259 -6.49 14.50 19.16
C VAL A 259 -5.16 13.79 19.46
N PHE A 260 -5.01 12.54 19.03
CA PHE A 260 -3.78 11.77 19.25
C PHE A 260 -2.75 11.97 18.12
N GLY A 261 -3.16 12.63 17.02
CA GLY A 261 -2.32 12.96 15.89
C GLY A 261 -1.41 14.17 16.14
N ASN A 262 -0.29 14.24 15.42
CA ASN A 262 0.55 15.45 15.37
C ASN A 262 -0.06 16.44 14.34
N GLU A 263 -0.18 17.73 14.70
CA GLU A 263 -0.81 18.79 13.88
C GLU A 263 -0.30 18.84 12.43
N ASN A 264 1.01 18.64 12.20
CA ASN A 264 1.62 18.67 10.87
C ASN A 264 1.22 17.49 9.96
N VAL A 265 0.68 16.41 10.53
CA VAL A 265 0.35 15.16 9.83
C VAL A 265 -1.11 15.13 9.41
N ASN A 266 -2.00 15.78 10.17
CA ASN A 266 -3.43 15.87 9.90
C ASN A 266 -3.75 16.43 8.50
N VAL A 267 -2.92 17.32 7.96
CA VAL A 267 -3.08 17.91 6.61
C VAL A 267 -2.64 16.95 5.48
N ALA A 268 -1.73 16.01 5.78
CA ALA A 268 -1.28 15.00 4.82
C ALA A 268 -2.22 13.79 4.78
N VAL A 269 -2.70 13.35 5.96
CA VAL A 269 -3.56 12.18 6.14
C VAL A 269 -4.94 12.38 5.51
N SER A 270 -5.59 13.51 5.82
CA SER A 270 -6.94 13.85 5.33
C SER A 270 -7.07 13.95 3.80
N LYS A 271 -5.95 13.98 3.07
CA LYS A 271 -5.87 14.17 1.61
C LYS A 271 -5.39 12.92 0.85
N ASN A 272 -5.52 11.72 1.42
CA ASN A 272 -5.07 10.48 0.76
C ASN A 272 -5.96 10.01 -0.43
N LYS A 273 -6.94 10.81 -0.87
CA LYS A 273 -7.74 10.53 -2.08
C LYS A 273 -6.90 10.31 -3.35
N GLY A 274 -5.66 10.82 -3.37
CA GLY A 274 -4.73 10.66 -4.49
C GLY A 274 -4.21 9.23 -4.68
N VAL A 275 -3.93 8.50 -3.59
CA VAL A 275 -3.50 7.09 -3.65
C VAL A 275 -4.65 6.21 -4.13
N GLU A 276 -5.85 6.40 -3.60
CA GLU A 276 -7.05 5.68 -4.06
C GLU A 276 -7.32 5.89 -5.55
N ARG A 277 -7.18 7.12 -6.04
CA ARG A 277 -7.35 7.40 -7.47
C ARG A 277 -6.32 6.66 -8.34
N GLN A 278 -5.07 6.54 -7.89
CA GLN A 278 -4.04 5.79 -8.62
C GLN A 278 -4.32 4.28 -8.58
N LYS A 279 -4.80 3.75 -7.44
CA LYS A 279 -5.20 2.34 -7.32
C LYS A 279 -6.42 2.02 -8.16
N ASP A 280 -7.40 2.91 -8.23
CA ASP A 280 -8.55 2.73 -9.12
C ASP A 280 -8.12 2.68 -10.58
N VAL A 281 -7.15 3.49 -11.00
CA VAL A 281 -6.56 3.42 -12.34
C VAL A 281 -5.80 2.10 -12.55
N LEU A 282 -5.08 1.61 -11.54
CA LEU A 282 -4.41 0.31 -11.60
C LEU A 282 -5.44 -0.82 -11.75
N LYS A 283 -6.40 -0.91 -10.84
CA LYS A 283 -7.45 -1.95 -10.79
C LYS A 283 -8.34 -1.93 -12.04
N ASN A 284 -8.85 -0.77 -12.42
CA ASN A 284 -9.90 -0.65 -13.45
C ASN A 284 -9.36 -0.40 -14.86
N SER A 285 -8.13 0.08 -15.02
CA SER A 285 -7.56 0.36 -16.35
C SER A 285 -6.41 -0.56 -16.76
N HIS A 286 -5.60 -1.06 -15.81
CA HIS A 286 -4.39 -1.85 -16.13
C HIS A 286 -4.54 -3.33 -15.75
N LEU A 287 -5.24 -3.64 -14.66
CA LEU A 287 -5.50 -5.02 -14.21
C LEU A 287 -6.86 -5.57 -14.66
N LYS A 288 -7.73 -4.73 -15.23
CA LYS A 288 -9.02 -5.15 -15.80
C LYS A 288 -8.79 -6.09 -16.98
N GLY A 289 -9.16 -7.36 -16.83
CA GLY A 289 -8.94 -8.42 -17.81
C GLY A 289 -7.79 -9.39 -17.47
N HIS A 290 -6.96 -9.07 -16.48
CA HIS A 290 -5.80 -9.90 -16.09
C HIS A 290 -6.10 -10.87 -14.92
N ARG A 291 -7.38 -11.10 -14.57
CA ARG A 291 -7.77 -11.99 -13.47
C ARG A 291 -7.33 -13.46 -13.66
N ASN A 292 -7.14 -13.88 -14.91
CA ASN A 292 -6.74 -15.24 -15.28
C ASN A 292 -5.30 -15.32 -15.82
N CYS A 293 -4.54 -14.22 -15.73
CA CYS A 293 -3.16 -14.12 -16.19
C CYS A 293 -2.18 -14.78 -15.22
N SER A 294 -1.00 -15.13 -15.74
CA SER A 294 0.10 -15.65 -14.93
C SER A 294 0.69 -14.56 -14.04
N PHE A 295 1.53 -14.96 -13.07
CA PHE A 295 2.13 -14.00 -12.15
C PHE A 295 3.10 -13.06 -12.88
N SER A 296 3.89 -13.60 -13.82
CA SER A 296 4.78 -12.77 -14.65
C SER A 296 4.01 -11.78 -15.54
N GLU A 297 2.84 -12.15 -16.08
CA GLU A 297 1.98 -11.25 -16.86
C GLU A 297 1.43 -10.08 -16.02
N ILE A 298 1.03 -10.35 -14.78
CA ILE A 298 0.55 -9.31 -13.85
C ILE A 298 1.68 -8.35 -13.48
N LEU A 299 2.87 -8.88 -13.18
CA LEU A 299 4.05 -8.07 -12.86
C LEU A 299 4.47 -7.19 -14.04
N VAL A 300 4.43 -7.71 -15.26
CA VAL A 300 4.66 -6.91 -16.47
C VAL A 300 3.65 -5.77 -16.56
N ALA A 301 2.37 -6.05 -16.33
CA ALA A 301 1.33 -5.02 -16.39
C ALA A 301 1.57 -3.88 -15.39
N ILE A 302 2.00 -4.22 -14.18
CA ILE A 302 2.30 -3.25 -13.12
C ILE A 302 3.57 -2.47 -13.43
N ILE A 303 4.67 -3.18 -13.67
CA ILE A 303 6.01 -2.59 -13.70
C ILE A 303 6.27 -1.85 -15.00
N GLN A 304 5.76 -2.36 -16.13
CA GLN A 304 6.04 -1.78 -17.44
C GLN A 304 4.96 -0.81 -17.93
N TYR A 305 3.70 -0.93 -17.49
CA TYR A 305 2.62 -0.05 -17.96
C TYR A 305 2.10 0.89 -16.90
N PHE A 306 1.90 0.42 -15.67
CA PHE A 306 1.33 1.26 -14.62
C PHE A 306 2.36 2.22 -13.99
N LEU A 307 3.47 1.70 -13.47
CA LEU A 307 4.48 2.52 -12.78
C LEU A 307 5.04 3.65 -13.66
N PRO A 308 5.42 3.44 -14.94
CA PRO A 308 5.97 4.51 -15.77
C PRO A 308 4.94 5.60 -16.13
N ARG A 309 3.66 5.23 -16.29
CA ARG A 309 2.58 6.17 -16.59
C ARG A 309 2.14 6.98 -15.37
N SER A 310 2.27 6.40 -14.17
CA SER A 310 1.93 7.10 -12.93
C SER A 310 2.81 8.32 -12.67
N TYR A 311 4.03 8.35 -13.24
CA TYR A 311 5.00 9.45 -13.14
C TYR A 311 4.80 10.56 -14.19
N GLN A 312 4.17 10.27 -15.34
CA GLN A 312 4.03 11.24 -16.45
C GLN A 312 2.94 12.30 -16.21
N LYS A 313 2.33 12.35 -15.03
CA LYS A 313 1.21 13.24 -14.70
C LYS A 313 1.60 14.33 -13.71
#